data_AF-A0A1F3VTU5-F1
#
_entry.id   AF-A0A1F3VTU5-F1
#
_cell.length_a   1.000
_cell.length_b   1.000
_cell.length_c   1.000
_cell.angle_alpha   90.00
_cell.angle_beta   90.00
_cell.angle_gamma   90.00
#
_symmetry.space_group_name_H-M   'P 1'
#
loop_
_entity.id
_entity.type
_entity.pdbx_description
1 polymer ?
#
loop_
_entity_poly.entity_id
_entity_poly.type
_entity_poly.pdbx_seq_one_letter_code
_entity_poly.pdbx_strand_id
1 'polypeptide(L)'
;MKKKKGSVFFGKVYDGIKDIAGKGIKSAEEGWLVSASAFTKLKHSMPSLHSFCAYFENMAKSHFVSSKVLEKKPSIANFGKVITSRITSILPHVGLVQIKGMGNSKSSHSFFDAMAKGLGMGKKQSIEYAKLRKKHLFKRVLIANRGEIALRIIRACRELGVESVALYSKQEKNSLVVKFADKSYGIGASKNYLDINKIVEIAKRVKADAIHPGYGFLSENADFAKLCEKKRIKFIGPTSKMISVLGNKVEAKKSMIANGVPVIEGERQSLKDLEHAKETAKSIGYPLIIKASAGGGGKGMRIVRKEEEIEQAFSSAKAESKNAFGDDSVYMEKYVEEPRHIEFQILADKYGNVIHLGERDCTIQRRHQKLVEEAPSPALTNQLRQIIGESAVRAVKAIKYEGAGTVEFLLDKNGKFYFIEMNTRIQVEHGVT
;
A
#
# COMPACT_ATOMS: atom_id res chain seq x y z
N MET A 1 4.24 -3.50 46.67
CA MET A 1 2.78 -3.70 46.55
C MET A 1 2.15 -3.50 45.16
N LYS A 2 2.74 -2.75 44.20
CA LYS A 2 2.12 -2.52 42.86
C LYS A 2 2.23 -3.69 41.86
N LYS A 3 3.05 -4.71 42.09
CA LYS A 3 3.24 -5.86 41.18
C LYS A 3 2.13 -6.93 41.23
N LYS A 4 1.33 -7.00 42.30
CA LYS A 4 0.24 -8.00 42.43
C LYS A 4 -1.09 -7.59 41.77
N LYS A 5 -1.32 -6.30 41.50
CA LYS A 5 -2.57 -5.83 40.87
C LYS A 5 -2.62 -6.08 39.34
N GLY A 6 -1.47 -6.08 38.66
CA GLY A 6 -1.37 -6.33 37.21
C GLY A 6 -1.60 -7.79 36.80
N SER A 7 -1.18 -8.77 37.62
CA SER A 7 -1.46 -10.18 37.32
C SER A 7 -2.92 -10.56 37.58
N VAL A 8 -3.56 -9.95 38.57
CA VAL A 8 -5.01 -10.09 38.84
C VAL A 8 -5.84 -9.42 37.72
N PHE A 9 -5.35 -8.33 37.13
CA PHE A 9 -5.98 -7.64 36.00
C PHE A 9 -6.06 -8.51 34.74
N PHE A 10 -4.95 -9.13 34.33
CA PHE A 10 -4.92 -10.00 33.15
C PHE A 10 -5.57 -11.37 33.40
N GLY A 11 -5.48 -11.90 34.63
CA GLY A 11 -6.20 -13.12 35.02
C GLY A 11 -7.71 -12.98 34.86
N LYS A 12 -8.30 -11.86 35.32
CA LYS A 12 -9.75 -11.62 35.19
C LYS A 12 -10.22 -11.42 33.75
N VAL A 13 -9.40 -10.81 32.89
CA VAL A 13 -9.70 -10.67 31.45
C VAL A 13 -9.61 -12.02 30.75
N TYR A 14 -8.58 -12.81 31.06
CA TYR A 14 -8.41 -14.16 30.52
C TYR A 14 -9.54 -15.10 30.98
N ASP A 15 -9.91 -15.07 32.26
CA ASP A 15 -10.99 -15.89 32.82
C ASP A 15 -12.37 -15.46 32.28
N GLY A 16 -12.61 -14.16 32.05
CA GLY A 16 -13.84 -13.68 31.40
C GLY A 16 -13.96 -14.14 29.95
N ILE A 17 -12.86 -14.12 29.19
CA ILE A 17 -12.80 -14.64 27.81
C ILE A 17 -12.98 -16.17 27.81
N LYS A 18 -12.43 -16.86 28.81
CA LYS A 18 -12.54 -18.31 28.97
C LYS A 18 -13.94 -18.75 29.42
N ASP A 19 -14.65 -17.96 30.21
CA ASP A 19 -16.04 -18.21 30.61
C ASP A 19 -17.00 -18.01 29.42
N ILE A 20 -16.73 -17.02 28.56
CA ILE A 20 -17.42 -16.82 27.26
C ILE A 20 -17.14 -17.98 26.30
N ALA A 21 -15.92 -18.52 26.29
CA ALA A 21 -15.53 -19.62 25.41
C ALA A 21 -15.89 -21.02 25.96
N GLY A 22 -16.04 -21.16 27.28
CA GLY A 22 -16.20 -22.43 27.98
C GLY A 22 -17.65 -22.81 28.27
N LYS A 23 -18.56 -21.84 28.39
CA LYS A 23 -20.00 -22.09 28.43
C LYS A 23 -20.46 -22.35 27.00
N GLY A 24 -20.48 -23.63 26.60
CA GLY A 24 -20.98 -24.05 25.29
C GLY A 24 -22.30 -23.35 24.98
N ILE A 25 -22.27 -22.45 24.00
CA ILE A 25 -23.38 -21.56 23.65
C ILE A 25 -24.49 -22.42 23.06
N LYS A 26 -25.54 -22.70 23.85
CA LYS A 26 -26.76 -23.34 23.37
C LYS A 26 -27.70 -22.24 22.92
N SER A 27 -28.08 -22.29 21.64
CA SER A 27 -28.96 -21.33 20.95
C SER A 27 -28.41 -19.91 20.73
N ALA A 28 -28.90 -19.27 19.66
CA ALA A 28 -28.51 -17.91 19.30
C ALA A 28 -28.99 -16.92 20.37
N GLU A 29 -30.23 -16.95 20.84
CA GLU A 29 -30.74 -15.93 21.76
C GLU A 29 -29.97 -15.86 23.11
N GLU A 30 -29.60 -17.01 23.70
CA GLU A 30 -28.82 -17.04 24.94
C GLU A 30 -27.39 -16.50 24.76
N GLY A 31 -26.74 -16.76 23.61
CA GLY A 31 -25.41 -16.23 23.31
C GLY A 31 -25.36 -14.70 23.23
N TRP A 32 -26.47 -14.07 22.83
CA TRP A 32 -26.55 -12.63 22.61
C TRP A 32 -26.79 -11.91 23.93
N LEU A 33 -27.65 -12.46 24.80
CA LEU A 33 -27.86 -11.99 26.17
C LEU A 33 -26.57 -12.09 27.02
N VAL A 34 -25.79 -13.17 26.87
CA VAL A 34 -24.51 -13.35 27.58
C VAL A 34 -23.47 -12.33 27.11
N SER A 35 -23.38 -12.05 25.81
CA SER A 35 -22.43 -11.07 25.27
C SER A 35 -22.74 -9.63 25.73
N ALA A 36 -24.01 -9.20 25.64
CA ALA A 36 -24.42 -7.86 26.04
C ALA A 36 -24.23 -7.64 27.55
N SER A 37 -24.59 -8.65 28.37
CA SER A 37 -24.36 -8.65 29.82
C SER A 37 -22.86 -8.55 30.19
N ALA A 38 -22.00 -9.30 29.49
CA ALA A 38 -20.57 -9.30 29.72
C ALA A 38 -19.90 -7.96 29.34
N PHE A 39 -20.29 -7.37 28.21
CA PHE A 39 -19.78 -6.06 27.77
C PHE A 39 -20.25 -4.92 28.69
N THR A 40 -21.50 -4.96 29.17
CA THR A 40 -22.01 -3.98 30.14
C THR A 40 -21.29 -4.08 31.48
N LYS A 41 -20.99 -5.30 31.97
CA LYS A 41 -20.16 -5.51 33.18
C LYS A 41 -18.72 -5.02 32.99
N LEU A 42 -18.12 -5.23 31.81
CA LEU A 42 -16.79 -4.71 31.48
C LEU A 42 -16.75 -3.17 31.42
N LYS A 43 -17.80 -2.56 30.86
CA LYS A 43 -17.98 -1.10 30.75
C LYS A 43 -18.07 -0.43 32.13
N HIS A 44 -18.79 -1.03 33.07
CA HIS A 44 -18.86 -0.55 34.46
C HIS A 44 -17.57 -0.77 35.25
N SER A 45 -16.79 -1.79 34.91
CA SER A 45 -15.57 -2.14 35.66
C SER A 45 -14.32 -1.38 35.21
N MET A 46 -14.30 -0.82 33.98
CA MET A 46 -13.10 -0.19 33.39
C MET A 46 -13.42 1.00 32.47
N PRO A 47 -13.50 2.24 33.01
CA PRO A 47 -13.85 3.45 32.25
C PRO A 47 -12.89 3.79 31.09
N SER A 48 -11.62 3.38 31.17
CA SER A 48 -10.60 3.70 30.14
C SER A 48 -10.71 2.90 28.84
N LEU A 49 -11.58 1.88 28.79
CA LEU A 49 -11.89 1.08 27.59
C LEU A 49 -13.20 1.49 26.91
N HIS A 50 -13.78 2.64 27.29
CA HIS A 50 -15.08 3.09 26.78
C HIS A 50 -15.12 3.15 25.25
N SER A 51 -14.09 3.70 24.61
CA SER A 51 -13.99 3.79 23.15
C SER A 51 -13.87 2.43 22.46
N PHE A 52 -13.19 1.46 23.10
CA PHE A 52 -13.05 0.10 22.59
C PHE A 52 -14.36 -0.68 22.71
N CYS A 53 -15.06 -0.56 23.83
CA CYS A 53 -16.37 -1.18 24.03
C CYS A 53 -17.42 -0.55 23.11
N ALA A 54 -17.43 0.78 22.98
CA ALA A 54 -18.35 1.50 22.08
C ALA A 54 -18.11 1.20 20.60
N TYR A 55 -16.85 1.02 20.17
CA TYR A 55 -16.51 0.60 18.80
C TYR A 55 -17.08 -0.78 18.47
N PHE A 56 -16.95 -1.74 19.39
CA PHE A 56 -17.54 -3.09 19.22
C PHE A 56 -19.07 -3.08 19.31
N GLU A 57 -19.65 -2.27 20.20
CA GLU A 57 -21.11 -2.11 20.33
C GLU A 57 -21.71 -1.49 19.05
N ASN A 58 -21.03 -0.51 18.45
CA ASN A 58 -21.45 0.11 17.19
C ASN A 58 -21.22 -0.81 15.98
N MET A 59 -20.15 -1.61 15.96
CA MET A 59 -19.93 -2.64 14.93
C MET A 59 -21.00 -3.74 15.00
N ALA A 60 -21.41 -4.13 16.22
CA ALA A 60 -22.52 -5.06 16.42
C ALA A 60 -23.86 -4.45 15.99
N LYS A 61 -24.08 -3.15 16.18
CA LYS A 61 -25.30 -2.45 15.72
C LYS A 61 -25.32 -2.20 14.21
N SER A 62 -24.18 -1.91 13.58
CA SER A 62 -24.10 -1.58 12.15
C SER A 62 -24.23 -2.78 11.21
N HIS A 63 -23.98 -4.00 11.69
CA HIS A 63 -24.30 -5.24 10.98
C HIS A 63 -25.78 -5.68 11.13
N PHE A 64 -26.61 -4.88 11.82
CA PHE A 64 -28.02 -5.16 12.11
C PHE A 64 -28.99 -4.13 11.51
N VAL A 65 -28.71 -3.60 10.32
CA VAL A 65 -29.69 -2.81 9.55
C VAL A 65 -30.10 -3.57 8.29
N SER A 66 -31.18 -4.35 8.43
CA SER A 66 -32.14 -4.84 7.43
C SER A 66 -32.50 -6.29 7.73
N SER A 67 -33.68 -6.47 8.31
CA SER A 67 -34.33 -7.76 8.63
C SER A 67 -34.67 -8.63 7.40
N LYS A 68 -34.15 -8.33 6.20
CA LYS A 68 -34.35 -9.13 4.98
C LYS A 68 -33.13 -9.95 4.54
N VAL A 69 -31.98 -9.87 5.23
CA VAL A 69 -30.76 -10.64 4.85
C VAL A 69 -30.61 -11.96 5.64
N LEU A 70 -31.59 -12.34 6.46
CA LEU A 70 -31.52 -13.49 7.37
C LEU A 70 -31.68 -14.89 6.70
N GLU A 71 -31.62 -15.01 5.38
CA GLU A 71 -31.65 -16.33 4.73
C GLU A 71 -30.28 -17.03 4.62
N LYS A 72 -29.16 -16.33 4.86
CA LYS A 72 -27.84 -16.96 4.91
C LYS A 72 -27.20 -16.78 6.27
N LYS A 73 -27.54 -17.67 7.20
CA LYS A 73 -26.89 -17.81 8.53
C LYS A 73 -25.37 -17.94 8.35
N PRO A 74 -24.53 -16.93 8.69
CA PRO A 74 -23.13 -17.22 8.96
C PRO A 74 -23.10 -18.03 10.25
N SER A 75 -22.49 -19.22 10.23
CA SER A 75 -22.36 -20.01 11.44
C SER A 75 -21.70 -19.19 12.55
N ILE A 76 -22.19 -19.31 13.79
CA ILE A 76 -21.63 -18.64 14.98
C ILE A 76 -20.11 -18.91 15.12
N ALA A 77 -19.64 -20.04 14.59
CA ALA A 77 -18.23 -20.38 14.48
C ALA A 77 -17.42 -19.39 13.61
N ASN A 78 -18.00 -18.84 12.53
CA ASN A 78 -17.36 -17.82 11.70
C ASN A 78 -17.28 -16.47 12.41
N PHE A 79 -18.30 -16.09 13.17
CA PHE A 79 -18.27 -14.86 13.96
C PHE A 79 -17.23 -14.94 15.11
N GLY A 80 -17.18 -16.09 15.81
CA GLY A 80 -16.15 -16.36 16.82
C GLY A 80 -14.73 -16.33 16.26
N LYS A 81 -14.51 -16.85 15.03
CA LYS A 81 -13.22 -16.76 14.33
C LYS A 81 -12.84 -15.33 13.97
N VAL A 82 -13.79 -14.51 13.50
CA VAL A 82 -13.54 -13.10 13.14
C VAL A 82 -13.18 -12.27 14.38
N ILE A 83 -13.91 -12.45 15.49
CA ILE A 83 -13.61 -11.78 16.75
C ILE A 83 -12.26 -12.23 17.31
N THR A 84 -12.00 -13.53 17.32
CA THR A 84 -10.72 -14.07 17.81
C THR A 84 -9.55 -13.58 16.97
N SER A 85 -9.67 -13.59 15.63
CA SER A 85 -8.67 -13.07 14.71
C SER A 85 -8.37 -11.58 14.94
N ARG A 86 -9.41 -10.76 15.13
CA ARG A 86 -9.24 -9.30 15.34
C ARG A 86 -8.73 -8.96 16.74
N ILE A 87 -9.13 -9.69 17.78
CA ILE A 87 -8.56 -9.53 19.13
C ILE A 87 -7.08 -9.94 19.13
N THR A 88 -6.74 -11.04 18.44
CA THR A 88 -5.35 -11.53 18.33
C THR A 88 -4.46 -10.57 17.54
N SER A 89 -5.01 -9.85 16.55
CA SER A 89 -4.27 -8.83 15.79
C SER A 89 -4.10 -7.51 16.55
N ILE A 90 -4.93 -7.22 17.56
CA ILE A 90 -4.86 -5.98 18.37
C ILE A 90 -3.98 -6.17 19.62
N LEU A 91 -3.90 -7.39 20.17
CA LEU A 91 -3.08 -7.71 21.35
C LEU A 91 -1.60 -7.26 21.29
N PRO A 92 -0.89 -7.24 20.14
CA PRO A 92 0.48 -6.71 20.05
C PRO A 92 0.60 -5.21 20.34
N HIS A 93 -0.49 -4.45 20.25
CA HIS A 93 -0.50 -3.00 20.47
C HIS A 93 -0.71 -2.61 21.95
N VAL A 94 -1.06 -3.58 22.82
CA VAL A 94 -1.31 -3.36 24.25
C VAL A 94 -0.16 -3.96 25.08
N GLY A 95 1.02 -3.36 24.97
CA GLY A 95 2.07 -3.35 26.00
C GLY A 95 2.64 -4.68 26.53
N LEU A 96 3.89 -4.95 26.13
CA LEU A 96 4.97 -5.63 26.89
C LEU A 96 4.63 -6.05 28.34
N VAL A 97 4.42 -7.35 28.55
CA VAL A 97 4.83 -8.01 29.80
C VAL A 97 5.97 -8.95 29.45
N GLN A 98 7.19 -8.58 29.87
CA GLN A 98 8.28 -9.54 30.01
C GLN A 98 7.81 -10.67 30.91
N ILE A 99 7.52 -11.84 30.34
CA ILE A 99 7.49 -13.10 31.08
C ILE A 99 8.95 -13.47 31.35
N LYS A 100 9.58 -12.81 32.33
CA LYS A 100 10.85 -13.28 32.90
C LYS A 100 10.51 -14.42 33.86
N GLY A 101 10.47 -15.62 33.31
CA GLY A 101 10.21 -16.86 34.05
C GLY A 101 10.42 -18.14 33.23
N MET A 102 10.96 -18.05 32.01
CA MET A 102 11.43 -19.22 31.27
C MET A 102 12.85 -18.94 30.82
N GLY A 103 13.78 -19.73 31.38
CA GLY A 103 15.16 -19.76 30.94
C GLY A 103 15.27 -20.02 29.44
N ASN A 104 16.40 -19.58 28.90
CA ASN A 104 16.89 -19.78 27.54
C ASN A 104 16.13 -20.78 26.64
N SER A 105 15.80 -20.28 25.44
CA SER A 105 15.35 -20.98 24.22
C SER A 105 13.84 -20.97 23.91
N LYS A 106 13.51 -20.67 22.64
CA LYS A 106 12.23 -20.97 21.92
C LYS A 106 11.04 -19.99 21.96
N SER A 107 11.19 -18.71 22.29
CA SER A 107 10.02 -17.78 22.29
C SER A 107 9.51 -17.32 20.91
N SER A 108 10.25 -17.55 19.82
CA SER A 108 9.81 -17.17 18.46
C SER A 108 8.73 -18.06 17.86
N HIS A 109 8.47 -19.25 18.43
CA HIS A 109 7.48 -20.18 17.88
C HIS A 109 6.03 -19.79 18.24
N SER A 110 5.81 -19.14 19.38
CA SER A 110 4.46 -18.90 19.91
C SER A 110 3.59 -17.92 19.09
N PHE A 111 4.19 -16.87 18.51
CA PHE A 111 3.46 -15.88 17.71
C PHE A 111 3.08 -16.42 16.32
N PHE A 112 3.96 -17.20 15.68
CA PHE A 112 3.69 -17.74 14.35
C PHE A 112 2.81 -18.99 14.39
N ASP A 113 2.86 -19.76 15.48
CA ASP A 113 1.88 -20.82 15.71
C ASP A 113 0.46 -20.25 15.86
N ALA A 114 0.34 -19.06 16.47
CA ALA A 114 -0.94 -18.35 16.57
C ALA A 114 -1.42 -17.81 15.20
N MET A 115 -0.52 -17.23 14.39
CA MET A 115 -0.85 -16.75 13.04
C MET A 115 -1.21 -17.90 12.08
N ALA A 116 -0.44 -19.00 12.10
CA ALA A 116 -0.72 -20.19 11.29
C ALA A 116 -2.06 -20.84 11.65
N LYS A 117 -2.39 -20.89 12.94
CA LYS A 117 -3.73 -21.31 13.41
C LYS A 117 -4.84 -20.34 12.96
N GLY A 118 -4.60 -19.04 12.99
CA GLY A 118 -5.54 -18.01 12.53
C GLY A 118 -5.84 -18.09 11.03
N LEU A 119 -4.84 -18.49 10.23
CA LEU A 119 -4.97 -18.71 8.78
C LEU A 119 -5.54 -20.09 8.41
N GLY A 120 -5.90 -20.93 9.38
CA GLY A 120 -6.42 -22.28 9.14
C GLY A 120 -5.39 -23.27 8.59
N MET A 121 -4.09 -22.97 8.72
CA MET A 121 -3.02 -23.81 8.20
C MET A 121 -2.87 -25.08 9.06
N GLY A 122 -2.80 -26.25 8.42
CA GLY A 122 -2.55 -27.51 9.11
C GLY A 122 -1.14 -27.54 9.75
N LYS A 123 -0.96 -28.34 10.80
CA LYS A 123 0.34 -28.47 11.53
C LYS A 123 1.53 -28.77 10.61
N LYS A 124 1.30 -29.51 9.52
CA LYS A 124 2.30 -29.84 8.49
C LYS A 124 2.69 -28.61 7.66
N GLN A 125 1.72 -27.81 7.21
CA GLN A 125 1.95 -26.56 6.47
C GLN A 125 2.63 -25.49 7.33
N SER A 126 2.27 -25.40 8.62
CA SER A 126 2.94 -24.51 9.58
C SER A 126 4.43 -24.84 9.76
N ILE A 127 4.76 -26.13 9.92
CA ILE A 127 6.15 -26.60 10.03
C ILE A 127 6.91 -26.37 8.72
N GLU A 128 6.30 -26.62 7.58
CA GLU A 128 6.88 -26.38 6.26
C GLU A 128 7.13 -24.89 6.01
N TYR A 129 6.18 -24.04 6.35
CA TYR A 129 6.31 -22.58 6.32
C TYR A 129 7.44 -22.09 7.24
N ALA A 130 7.53 -22.61 8.48
CA ALA A 130 8.60 -22.28 9.40
C ALA A 130 9.99 -22.74 8.90
N LYS A 131 10.07 -23.90 8.23
CA LYS A 131 11.31 -24.40 7.60
C LYS A 131 11.72 -23.56 6.39
N LEU A 132 10.78 -23.23 5.49
CA LEU A 132 11.01 -22.33 4.35
C LEU A 132 11.50 -20.96 4.82
N ARG A 133 10.89 -20.45 5.89
CA ARG A 133 11.25 -19.18 6.52
C ARG A 133 12.68 -19.19 7.07
N LYS A 134 13.10 -20.23 7.79
CA LYS A 134 14.48 -20.34 8.30
C LYS A 134 15.54 -20.42 7.21
N LYS A 135 15.21 -20.95 6.02
CA LYS A 135 16.14 -21.14 4.91
C LYS A 135 16.28 -19.89 4.02
N HIS A 136 15.27 -19.02 3.98
CA HIS A 136 15.18 -17.94 2.99
C HIS A 136 15.00 -16.52 3.54
N LEU A 137 14.97 -16.30 4.86
CA LEU A 137 14.94 -14.93 5.39
C LEU A 137 16.32 -14.29 5.45
N PHE A 138 16.34 -13.00 5.12
CA PHE A 138 17.41 -12.09 5.50
C PHE A 138 17.62 -12.18 7.01
N LYS A 139 18.88 -12.25 7.44
CA LYS A 139 19.25 -12.06 8.85
C LYS A 139 19.21 -10.58 9.20
N ARG A 140 19.58 -9.72 8.25
CA ARG A 140 19.69 -8.27 8.44
C ARG A 140 19.19 -7.48 7.23
N VAL A 141 18.30 -6.52 7.49
CA VAL A 141 17.78 -5.57 6.50
C VAL A 141 18.20 -4.16 6.90
N LEU A 142 18.88 -3.45 5.99
CA LEU A 142 19.12 -2.03 6.12
C LEU A 142 17.96 -1.24 5.50
N ILE A 143 17.50 -0.21 6.19
CA ILE A 143 16.38 0.62 5.78
C ILE A 143 16.92 1.93 5.23
N ALA A 144 16.84 2.10 3.92
CA ALA A 144 17.30 3.29 3.20
C ALA A 144 16.20 4.36 3.12
N ASN A 145 15.60 4.66 4.27
CA ASN A 145 14.53 5.65 4.40
C ASN A 145 14.46 6.18 5.84
N ARG A 146 13.52 7.09 6.10
CA ARG A 146 13.29 7.78 7.37
C ARG A 146 11.80 7.87 7.68
N GLY A 147 11.45 8.50 8.80
CA GLY A 147 10.05 8.80 9.14
C GLY A 147 9.19 7.55 9.35
N GLU A 148 7.90 7.65 8.99
CA GLU A 148 6.91 6.61 9.28
C GLU A 148 7.22 5.30 8.54
N ILE A 149 7.60 5.36 7.26
CA ILE A 149 7.84 4.18 6.45
C ILE A 149 9.01 3.35 6.99
N ALA A 150 10.04 4.01 7.52
CA ALA A 150 11.12 3.30 8.19
C ALA A 150 10.64 2.55 9.44
N LEU A 151 9.74 3.14 10.24
CA LEU A 151 9.10 2.44 11.37
C LEU A 151 8.22 1.27 10.90
N ARG A 152 7.47 1.45 9.82
CA ARG A 152 6.63 0.41 9.21
C ARG A 152 7.46 -0.81 8.81
N ILE A 153 8.64 -0.58 8.22
CA ILE A 153 9.58 -1.64 7.83
C ILE A 153 10.24 -2.28 9.07
N ILE A 154 10.64 -1.51 10.08
CA ILE A 154 11.18 -2.03 11.35
C ILE A 154 10.17 -3.00 12.00
N ARG A 155 8.88 -2.63 12.04
CA ARG A 155 7.82 -3.49 12.57
C ARG A 155 7.73 -4.81 11.82
N ALA A 156 7.72 -4.77 10.48
CA ALA A 156 7.73 -5.97 9.64
C ALA A 156 8.99 -6.83 9.88
N CYS A 157 10.17 -6.22 9.98
CA CYS A 157 11.41 -6.93 10.28
C CYS A 157 11.33 -7.65 11.64
N ARG A 158 10.83 -6.96 12.67
CA ARG A 158 10.66 -7.53 14.01
C ARG A 158 9.69 -8.71 14.03
N GLU A 159 8.54 -8.57 13.38
CA GLU A 159 7.58 -9.66 13.17
C GLU A 159 8.18 -10.79 12.34
N LEU A 160 9.16 -10.50 11.49
CA LEU A 160 9.86 -11.51 10.70
C LEU A 160 11.05 -12.14 11.44
N GLY A 161 11.46 -11.62 12.60
CA GLY A 161 12.66 -12.04 13.31
C GLY A 161 13.96 -11.65 12.59
N VAL A 162 13.90 -10.57 11.80
CA VAL A 162 15.00 -10.01 11.01
C VAL A 162 15.58 -8.80 11.74
N GLU A 163 16.90 -8.71 11.82
CA GLU A 163 17.58 -7.56 12.42
C GLU A 163 17.43 -6.32 11.51
N SER A 164 16.85 -5.27 12.04
CA SER A 164 16.63 -4.00 11.34
C SER A 164 17.78 -3.02 11.59
N VAL A 165 18.30 -2.41 10.52
CA VAL A 165 19.32 -1.36 10.59
C VAL A 165 18.77 -0.06 10.01
N ALA A 166 18.56 0.93 10.87
CA ALA A 166 18.12 2.26 10.47
C ALA A 166 19.29 3.17 10.06
N LEU A 167 19.05 4.03 9.07
CA LEU A 167 19.88 5.18 8.80
C LEU A 167 19.28 6.43 9.46
N TYR A 168 20.13 7.36 9.90
CA TYR A 168 19.67 8.64 10.45
C TYR A 168 20.61 9.81 10.12
N SER A 169 20.06 10.99 9.85
CA SER A 169 20.87 12.21 9.76
C SER A 169 21.18 12.79 11.14
N LYS A 170 22.12 13.74 11.24
CA LYS A 170 22.49 14.36 12.53
C LYS A 170 21.27 14.92 13.27
N GLN A 171 20.31 15.52 12.54
CA GLN A 171 19.09 16.11 13.07
C GLN A 171 18.08 15.04 13.58
N GLU A 172 18.20 13.81 13.11
CA GLU A 172 17.25 12.72 13.39
C GLU A 172 17.75 11.71 14.42
N LYS A 173 18.89 11.99 15.07
CA LYS A 173 19.53 11.10 16.05
C LYS A 173 18.58 10.62 17.16
N ASN A 174 17.59 11.44 17.52
CA ASN A 174 16.62 11.14 18.59
C ASN A 174 15.24 10.69 18.07
N SER A 175 15.12 10.42 16.76
CA SER A 175 13.87 9.99 16.13
C SER A 175 13.39 8.62 16.63
N LEU A 176 12.09 8.35 16.48
CA LEU A 176 11.53 7.04 16.82
C LEU A 176 12.17 5.91 16.00
N VAL A 177 12.52 6.17 14.74
CA VAL A 177 13.20 5.19 13.87
C VAL A 177 14.47 4.66 14.53
N VAL A 178 15.33 5.56 15.03
CA VAL A 178 16.57 5.21 15.73
C VAL A 178 16.30 4.41 17.01
N LYS A 179 15.28 4.80 17.77
CA LYS A 179 14.92 4.15 19.04
C LYS A 179 14.35 2.74 18.87
N PHE A 180 13.64 2.49 17.77
CA PHE A 180 12.97 1.21 17.53
C PHE A 180 13.77 0.22 16.67
N ALA A 181 14.75 0.67 15.89
CA ALA A 181 15.61 -0.23 15.13
C ALA A 181 16.53 -1.03 16.05
N ASP A 182 16.93 -2.23 15.62
CA ASP A 182 17.90 -3.05 16.38
C ASP A 182 19.29 -2.42 16.35
N LYS A 183 19.64 -1.78 15.22
CA LYS A 183 20.85 -0.98 15.04
C LYS A 183 20.54 0.30 14.27
N SER A 184 21.35 1.33 14.50
CA SER A 184 21.23 2.61 13.79
C SER A 184 22.60 3.15 13.40
N TYR A 185 22.73 3.68 12.18
CA TYR A 185 23.96 4.27 11.67
C TYR A 185 23.74 5.68 11.14
N GLY A 186 24.62 6.60 11.57
CA GLY A 186 24.56 7.99 11.12
C GLY A 186 25.00 8.12 9.67
N ILE A 187 24.17 8.73 8.83
CA ILE A 187 24.48 8.99 7.41
C ILE A 187 25.07 10.40 7.19
N GLY A 188 25.09 11.25 8.23
CA GLY A 188 25.57 12.62 8.17
C GLY A 188 24.45 13.62 7.87
N ALA A 189 24.61 14.44 6.84
CA ALA A 189 23.59 15.41 6.42
C ALA A 189 22.36 14.71 5.80
N SER A 190 21.17 15.31 5.94
CA SER A 190 19.92 14.74 5.42
C SER A 190 19.92 14.52 3.90
N LYS A 191 20.65 15.33 3.12
CA LYS A 191 20.80 15.10 1.68
C LYS A 191 21.39 13.72 1.33
N ASN A 192 22.12 13.11 2.27
CA ASN A 192 22.79 11.84 2.05
C ASN A 192 21.82 10.64 2.00
N TYR A 193 20.52 10.80 2.29
CA TYR A 193 19.53 9.77 1.94
C TYR A 193 19.40 9.54 0.42
N LEU A 194 19.96 10.45 -0.39
CA LEU A 194 20.08 10.32 -1.85
C LEU A 194 21.49 9.85 -2.29
N ASP A 195 22.40 9.58 -1.34
CA ASP A 195 23.77 9.13 -1.65
C ASP A 195 23.83 7.60 -1.74
N ILE A 196 23.70 7.12 -2.97
CA ILE A 196 23.71 5.69 -3.32
C ILE A 196 24.96 4.98 -2.81
N ASN A 197 26.15 5.55 -3.05
CA ASN A 197 27.42 4.91 -2.69
C ASN A 197 27.53 4.77 -1.18
N LYS A 198 27.23 5.84 -0.45
CA LYS A 198 27.29 5.85 1.00
C LYS A 198 26.34 4.84 1.65
N ILE A 199 25.11 4.75 1.16
CA ILE A 199 24.13 3.79 1.68
C ILE A 199 24.62 2.35 1.47
N VAL A 200 25.13 2.04 0.26
CA VAL A 200 25.65 0.71 -0.06
C VAL A 200 26.92 0.38 0.74
N GLU A 201 27.81 1.34 0.97
CA GLU A 201 28.99 1.18 1.83
C GLU A 201 28.60 0.86 3.28
N ILE A 202 27.62 1.58 3.83
CA ILE A 202 27.08 1.28 5.16
C ILE A 202 26.47 -0.14 5.16
N ALA A 203 25.66 -0.48 4.17
CA ALA A 203 25.06 -1.81 4.04
C ALA A 203 26.11 -2.94 4.04
N LYS A 204 27.22 -2.75 3.33
CA LYS A 204 28.37 -3.68 3.37
C LYS A 204 29.03 -3.74 4.75
N ARG A 205 29.33 -2.59 5.35
CA ARG A 205 29.98 -2.51 6.68
C ARG A 205 29.16 -3.22 7.75
N VAL A 206 27.84 -3.06 7.71
CA VAL A 206 26.93 -3.70 8.65
C VAL A 206 26.58 -5.12 8.25
N LYS A 207 27.09 -5.65 7.12
CA LYS A 207 26.78 -6.97 6.57
C LYS A 207 25.26 -7.18 6.46
N ALA A 208 24.55 -6.22 5.84
CA ALA A 208 23.13 -6.35 5.53
C ALA A 208 22.96 -7.33 4.36
N ASP A 209 22.00 -8.24 4.47
CA ASP A 209 21.66 -9.16 3.39
C ASP A 209 20.80 -8.45 2.33
N ALA A 210 20.03 -7.46 2.78
CA ALA A 210 19.10 -6.73 1.94
C ALA A 210 18.95 -5.26 2.34
N ILE A 211 18.49 -4.45 1.40
CA ILE A 211 18.12 -3.05 1.60
C ILE A 211 16.65 -2.87 1.24
N HIS A 212 15.88 -2.29 2.16
CA HIS A 212 14.53 -1.84 1.88
C HIS A 212 14.53 -0.32 1.65
N PRO A 213 14.12 0.18 0.48
CA PRO A 213 14.17 1.60 0.18
C PRO A 213 12.94 2.38 0.63
N GLY A 214 11.83 1.70 0.98
CA GLY A 214 10.58 2.35 1.37
C GLY A 214 9.93 3.01 0.16
N TYR A 215 9.46 4.25 0.32
CA TYR A 215 8.94 5.09 -0.76
C TYR A 215 9.65 6.45 -0.80
N GLY A 216 9.62 7.14 -1.94
CA GLY A 216 10.42 8.35 -2.16
C GLY A 216 11.93 8.05 -2.12
N PHE A 217 12.76 9.08 -1.99
CA PHE A 217 14.23 8.97 -2.05
C PHE A 217 14.71 8.13 -3.24
N LEU A 218 15.36 6.99 -2.97
CA LEU A 218 15.98 6.11 -3.97
C LEU A 218 15.12 4.87 -4.29
N SER A 219 13.87 4.80 -3.83
CA SER A 219 13.00 3.62 -4.01
C SER A 219 12.69 3.25 -5.45
N GLU A 220 12.73 4.23 -6.35
CA GLU A 220 12.53 4.03 -7.79
C GLU A 220 13.79 4.42 -8.58
N ASN A 221 14.95 4.40 -7.93
CA ASN A 221 16.22 4.71 -8.57
C ASN A 221 16.88 3.43 -9.11
N ALA A 222 16.90 3.28 -10.44
CA ALA A 222 17.45 2.08 -11.10
C ALA A 222 18.94 1.87 -10.81
N ASP A 223 19.73 2.94 -10.69
CA ASP A 223 21.17 2.85 -10.39
C ASP A 223 21.43 2.35 -8.97
N PHE A 224 20.57 2.71 -8.01
CA PHE A 224 20.65 2.20 -6.66
C PHE A 224 20.40 0.69 -6.62
N ALA A 225 19.33 0.23 -7.27
CA ALA A 225 19.03 -1.19 -7.40
C ALA A 225 20.17 -1.94 -8.11
N LYS A 226 20.71 -1.36 -9.19
CA LYS A 226 21.84 -1.91 -9.97
C LYS A 226 23.10 -2.03 -9.13
N LEU A 227 23.39 -1.05 -8.29
CA LEU A 227 24.54 -1.11 -7.40
C LEU A 227 24.35 -2.16 -6.30
N CYS A 228 23.14 -2.31 -5.75
CA CYS A 228 22.81 -3.39 -4.82
C CYS A 228 23.04 -4.77 -5.46
N GLU A 229 22.55 -4.98 -6.70
CA GLU A 229 22.78 -6.19 -7.49
C GLU A 229 24.29 -6.49 -7.66
N LYS A 230 25.07 -5.49 -8.11
CA LYS A 230 26.53 -5.61 -8.27
C LYS A 230 27.25 -5.97 -6.97
N LYS A 231 26.77 -5.46 -5.83
CA LYS A 231 27.37 -5.73 -4.50
C LYS A 231 26.76 -6.96 -3.81
N ARG A 232 25.87 -7.71 -4.49
CA ARG A 232 25.19 -8.90 -3.96
C ARG A 232 24.40 -8.63 -2.68
N ILE A 233 23.79 -7.45 -2.59
CA ILE A 233 22.85 -7.07 -1.54
C ILE A 233 21.46 -7.06 -2.16
N LYS A 234 20.50 -7.78 -1.58
CA LYS A 234 19.16 -7.86 -2.17
C LYS A 234 18.44 -6.52 -2.01
N PHE A 235 18.15 -5.86 -3.12
CA PHE A 235 17.19 -4.76 -3.16
C PHE A 235 15.78 -5.32 -2.95
N ILE A 236 15.08 -4.90 -1.89
CA ILE A 236 13.70 -5.31 -1.61
C ILE A 236 12.77 -4.42 -2.44
N GLY A 237 12.51 -4.88 -3.64
CA GLY A 237 11.76 -4.20 -4.70
C GLY A 237 12.06 -4.86 -6.05
N PRO A 238 11.56 -4.27 -7.15
CA PRO A 238 11.83 -4.73 -8.50
C PRO A 238 13.31 -4.60 -8.89
N THR A 239 13.71 -5.30 -9.95
CA THR A 239 15.09 -5.25 -10.47
C THR A 239 15.43 -3.89 -11.08
N SER A 240 16.71 -3.57 -11.20
CA SER A 240 17.18 -2.34 -11.85
C SER A 240 16.61 -2.15 -13.26
N LYS A 241 16.51 -3.24 -14.04
CA LYS A 241 15.91 -3.25 -15.38
C LYS A 241 14.43 -2.91 -15.34
N MET A 242 13.66 -3.49 -14.42
CA MET A 242 12.23 -3.24 -14.28
C MET A 242 11.95 -1.78 -13.89
N ILE A 243 12.70 -1.25 -12.92
CA ILE A 243 12.61 0.16 -12.53
C ILE A 243 12.90 1.08 -13.71
N SER A 244 13.96 0.79 -14.48
CA SER A 244 14.33 1.60 -15.64
C SER A 244 13.26 1.61 -16.74
N VAL A 245 12.64 0.47 -17.03
CA VAL A 245 11.59 0.36 -18.06
C VAL A 245 10.32 1.09 -17.62
N LEU A 246 9.89 0.89 -16.39
CA LEU A 246 8.66 1.48 -15.86
C LEU A 246 8.79 2.97 -15.50
N GLY A 247 10.00 3.43 -15.14
CA GLY A 247 10.29 4.84 -14.93
C GLY A 247 10.28 5.66 -16.24
N ASN A 248 10.43 5.00 -17.40
CA ASN A 248 10.28 5.64 -18.69
C ASN A 248 8.80 5.63 -19.11
N LYS A 249 8.14 6.78 -19.01
CA LYS A 249 6.70 6.91 -19.34
C LYS A 249 6.34 6.46 -20.75
N VAL A 250 7.24 6.60 -21.73
CA VAL A 250 6.99 6.18 -23.12
C VAL A 250 7.02 4.65 -23.21
N GLU A 251 8.07 4.03 -22.67
CA GLU A 251 8.22 2.57 -22.69
C GLU A 251 7.18 1.87 -21.82
N ALA A 252 6.82 2.45 -20.67
CA ALA A 252 5.72 2.00 -19.83
C ALA A 252 4.39 2.02 -20.62
N LYS A 253 4.06 3.14 -21.30
CA LYS A 253 2.85 3.22 -22.13
C LYS A 253 2.85 2.20 -23.27
N LYS A 254 3.95 2.07 -24.02
CA LYS A 254 4.08 1.06 -25.09
C LYS A 254 3.83 -0.35 -24.56
N SER A 255 4.41 -0.67 -23.40
CA SER A 255 4.21 -1.96 -22.74
C SER A 255 2.75 -2.18 -22.34
N MET A 256 2.07 -1.16 -21.82
CA MET A 256 0.64 -1.23 -21.46
C MET A 256 -0.25 -1.45 -22.68
N ILE A 257 -0.03 -0.72 -23.77
CA ILE A 257 -0.75 -0.87 -25.04
C ILE A 257 -0.56 -2.28 -25.59
N ALA A 258 0.68 -2.77 -25.65
CA ALA A 258 1.00 -4.11 -26.16
C ALA A 258 0.33 -5.24 -25.34
N ASN A 259 -0.11 -4.95 -24.12
CA ASN A 259 -0.80 -5.90 -23.23
C ASN A 259 -2.29 -5.61 -23.06
N GLY A 260 -2.87 -4.78 -23.94
CA GLY A 260 -4.30 -4.49 -23.96
C GLY A 260 -4.78 -3.69 -22.75
N VAL A 261 -3.91 -2.93 -22.10
CA VAL A 261 -4.29 -1.98 -21.05
C VAL A 261 -4.56 -0.63 -21.71
N PRO A 262 -5.79 -0.09 -21.58
CA PRO A 262 -6.11 1.23 -22.13
C PRO A 262 -5.18 2.29 -21.55
N VAL A 263 -4.62 3.14 -22.40
CA VAL A 263 -3.85 4.32 -22.01
C VAL A 263 -4.57 5.57 -22.49
N ILE A 264 -4.27 6.73 -21.89
CA ILE A 264 -4.78 8.00 -22.42
C ILE A 264 -4.20 8.18 -23.84
N GLU A 265 -5.09 8.13 -24.82
CA GLU A 265 -4.78 8.40 -26.22
C GLU A 265 -4.29 9.82 -26.38
N GLY A 266 -3.28 10.00 -27.22
CA GLY A 266 -2.70 11.31 -27.45
C GLY A 266 -1.39 11.27 -28.20
N GLU A 267 -1.13 12.37 -28.88
CA GLU A 267 0.12 12.66 -29.54
C GLU A 267 0.93 13.58 -28.64
N ARG A 268 2.03 13.05 -28.09
CA ARG A 268 2.98 13.83 -27.28
C ARG A 268 4.06 14.52 -28.10
N GLN A 269 4.14 14.20 -29.39
CA GLN A 269 4.95 14.99 -30.30
C GLN A 269 4.28 16.35 -30.48
N SER A 270 5.08 17.39 -30.68
CA SER A 270 4.52 18.71 -30.91
C SER A 270 3.66 18.68 -32.17
N LEU A 271 2.45 19.21 -32.07
CA LEU A 271 1.60 19.49 -33.20
C LEU A 271 2.30 20.50 -34.10
N LYS A 272 2.41 20.19 -35.39
CA LYS A 272 3.16 21.00 -36.36
C LYS A 272 2.39 22.27 -36.73
N ASP A 273 1.12 22.11 -37.07
CA ASP A 273 0.22 23.16 -37.53
C ASP A 273 -1.24 22.83 -37.16
N LEU A 274 -2.16 23.71 -37.56
CA LEU A 274 -3.58 23.58 -37.28
C LEU A 274 -4.21 22.36 -37.98
N GLU A 275 -3.77 22.03 -39.20
CA GLU A 275 -4.33 20.91 -39.96
C GLU A 275 -3.92 19.58 -39.31
N HIS A 276 -2.65 19.45 -38.90
CA HIS A 276 -2.19 18.34 -38.09
C HIS A 276 -2.98 18.23 -36.77
N ALA A 277 -3.27 19.37 -36.12
CA ALA A 277 -4.10 19.37 -34.91
C ALA A 277 -5.52 18.82 -35.17
N LYS A 278 -6.15 19.18 -36.29
CA LYS A 278 -7.48 18.68 -36.70
C LYS A 278 -7.48 17.18 -36.99
N GLU A 279 -6.46 16.68 -37.70
CA GLU A 279 -6.30 15.25 -37.97
C GLU A 279 -6.11 14.45 -36.68
N THR A 280 -5.22 14.90 -35.80
CA THR A 280 -4.98 14.28 -34.50
C THR A 280 -6.24 14.29 -33.64
N ALA A 281 -7.00 15.40 -33.64
CA ALA A 281 -8.27 15.49 -32.92
C ALA A 281 -9.32 14.50 -33.43
N LYS A 282 -9.42 14.29 -34.74
CA LYS A 282 -10.31 13.27 -35.34
C LYS A 282 -9.90 11.85 -34.94
N SER A 283 -8.60 11.58 -34.86
CA SER A 283 -8.10 10.26 -34.46
C SER A 283 -8.38 9.93 -32.98
N ILE A 284 -8.26 10.89 -32.06
CA ILE A 284 -8.46 10.67 -30.62
C ILE A 284 -9.95 10.82 -30.23
N GLY A 285 -10.66 11.70 -30.92
CA GLY A 285 -12.06 12.04 -30.66
C GLY A 285 -12.27 12.93 -29.43
N TYR A 286 -13.37 13.69 -29.42
CA TYR A 286 -13.69 14.65 -28.37
C TYR A 286 -14.25 14.02 -27.07
N PRO A 287 -14.14 14.69 -25.91
CA PRO A 287 -13.35 15.91 -25.66
C PRO A 287 -11.84 15.65 -25.55
N LEU A 288 -11.05 16.67 -25.84
CA LEU A 288 -9.59 16.67 -25.94
C LEU A 288 -8.99 17.78 -25.07
N ILE A 289 -7.69 17.69 -24.80
CA ILE A 289 -6.94 18.75 -24.14
C ILE A 289 -5.63 19.01 -24.90
N ILE A 290 -5.43 20.26 -25.30
CA ILE A 290 -4.16 20.77 -25.83
C ILE A 290 -3.33 21.24 -24.65
N LYS A 291 -2.07 20.82 -24.57
CA LYS A 291 -1.15 21.13 -23.48
C LYS A 291 0.17 21.66 -24.02
N ALA A 292 0.75 22.66 -23.38
CA ALA A 292 2.12 23.11 -23.63
C ALA A 292 3.15 22.01 -23.33
N SER A 293 4.12 21.80 -24.22
CA SER A 293 5.17 20.77 -24.01
C SER A 293 6.14 21.15 -22.90
N ALA A 294 6.49 22.45 -22.80
CA ALA A 294 7.36 23.01 -21.77
C ALA A 294 6.62 23.42 -20.48
N GLY A 295 5.29 23.27 -20.43
CA GLY A 295 4.45 23.81 -19.38
C GLY A 295 4.25 22.92 -18.15
N GLY A 296 3.97 23.55 -17.00
CA GLY A 296 3.59 22.89 -15.75
C GLY A 296 2.63 23.75 -14.91
N GLY A 297 1.83 23.11 -14.06
CA GLY A 297 1.00 23.81 -13.06
C GLY A 297 -0.26 24.50 -13.57
N GLY A 298 -0.91 23.99 -14.63
CA GLY A 298 -2.21 24.53 -15.08
C GLY A 298 -2.14 25.45 -16.31
N LYS A 299 -0.95 26.02 -16.60
CA LYS A 299 -0.75 27.02 -17.66
C LYS A 299 -0.57 26.36 -19.03
N GLY A 300 -1.12 26.98 -20.07
CA GLY A 300 -1.02 26.50 -21.44
C GLY A 300 -1.87 25.25 -21.72
N MET A 301 -2.99 25.09 -21.02
CA MET A 301 -3.94 24.00 -21.27
C MET A 301 -5.27 24.54 -21.83
N ARG A 302 -5.78 23.91 -22.89
CA ARG A 302 -7.08 24.23 -23.49
C ARG A 302 -7.88 22.96 -23.72
N ILE A 303 -9.08 22.91 -23.15
CA ILE A 303 -10.02 21.82 -23.39
C ILE A 303 -10.75 22.13 -24.70
N VAL A 304 -10.87 21.14 -25.56
CA VAL A 304 -11.57 21.21 -26.84
C VAL A 304 -12.68 20.17 -26.81
N ARG A 305 -13.93 20.62 -26.84
CA ARG A 305 -15.13 19.76 -26.72
C ARG A 305 -15.73 19.41 -28.07
N LYS A 306 -15.48 20.22 -29.10
CA LYS A 306 -16.00 20.03 -30.47
C LYS A 306 -14.98 20.54 -31.50
N GLU A 307 -15.18 20.16 -32.77
CA GLU A 307 -14.25 20.48 -33.86
C GLU A 307 -14.09 21.99 -34.08
N GLU A 308 -15.16 22.76 -33.89
CA GLU A 308 -15.17 24.20 -34.12
C GLU A 308 -14.29 24.97 -33.12
N GLU A 309 -13.99 24.38 -31.96
CA GLU A 309 -13.21 25.01 -30.89
C GLU A 309 -11.68 24.86 -31.11
N ILE A 310 -11.25 23.99 -32.04
CA ILE A 310 -9.86 23.55 -32.13
C ILE A 310 -8.90 24.67 -32.53
N GLU A 311 -9.31 25.51 -33.48
CA GLU A 311 -8.47 26.58 -34.03
C GLU A 311 -8.15 27.65 -32.98
N GLN A 312 -9.19 28.07 -32.26
CA GLN A 312 -9.05 29.02 -31.16
C GLN A 312 -8.22 28.44 -30.02
N ALA A 313 -8.47 27.18 -29.65
CA ALA A 313 -7.76 26.50 -28.59
C ALA A 313 -6.27 26.30 -28.91
N PHE A 314 -5.95 25.88 -30.14
CA PHE A 314 -4.58 25.68 -30.62
C PHE A 314 -3.79 26.99 -30.59
N SER A 315 -4.32 28.04 -31.21
CA SER A 315 -3.69 29.36 -31.26
C SER A 315 -3.47 29.93 -29.86
N SER A 316 -4.47 29.81 -28.98
CA SER A 316 -4.40 30.29 -27.60
C SER A 316 -3.36 29.52 -26.77
N ALA A 317 -3.30 28.19 -26.92
CA ALA A 317 -2.34 27.35 -26.19
C ALA A 317 -0.90 27.65 -26.63
N LYS A 318 -0.64 27.79 -27.94
CA LYS A 318 0.68 28.16 -28.47
C LYS A 318 1.12 29.54 -27.97
N ALA A 319 0.23 30.54 -28.03
CA ALA A 319 0.53 31.89 -27.58
C ALA A 319 0.84 31.94 -26.08
N GLU A 320 0.05 31.26 -25.24
CA GLU A 320 0.29 31.20 -23.80
C GLU A 320 1.60 30.46 -23.49
N SER A 321 1.89 29.34 -24.18
CA SER A 321 3.13 28.60 -24.01
C SER A 321 4.35 29.45 -24.38
N LYS A 322 4.30 30.14 -25.51
CA LYS A 322 5.37 31.04 -25.97
C LYS A 322 5.62 32.16 -24.97
N ASN A 323 4.56 32.80 -24.46
CA ASN A 323 4.66 33.90 -23.51
C ASN A 323 5.16 33.45 -22.13
N ALA A 324 4.79 32.25 -21.69
CA ALA A 324 5.15 31.76 -20.36
C ALA A 324 6.50 31.04 -20.31
N PHE A 325 6.90 30.36 -21.39
CA PHE A 325 8.02 29.42 -21.41
C PHE A 325 9.01 29.65 -22.56
N GLY A 326 8.74 30.59 -23.47
CA GLY A 326 9.59 30.83 -24.66
C GLY A 326 9.52 29.73 -25.72
N ASP A 327 8.61 28.76 -25.54
CA ASP A 327 8.42 27.59 -26.39
C ASP A 327 6.95 27.52 -26.78
N ASP A 328 6.65 27.53 -28.09
CA ASP A 328 5.29 27.49 -28.61
C ASP A 328 4.80 26.06 -28.90
N SER A 329 5.60 25.04 -28.59
CA SER A 329 5.24 23.65 -28.82
C SER A 329 4.08 23.21 -27.92
N VAL A 330 3.10 22.57 -28.55
CA VAL A 330 1.90 22.05 -27.89
C VAL A 330 1.62 20.64 -28.38
N TYR A 331 1.01 19.83 -27.52
CA TYR A 331 0.65 18.45 -27.80
C TYR A 331 -0.81 18.19 -27.38
N MET A 332 -1.39 17.07 -27.83
CA MET A 332 -2.81 16.78 -27.62
C MET A 332 -3.02 15.41 -26.99
N GLU A 333 -3.88 15.34 -25.99
CA GLU A 333 -4.31 14.08 -25.37
C GLU A 333 -5.84 14.08 -25.20
N LYS A 334 -6.43 12.91 -25.03
CA LYS A 334 -7.82 12.75 -24.62
C LYS A 334 -8.05 13.49 -23.30
N TYR A 335 -9.11 14.29 -23.22
CA TYR A 335 -9.51 14.91 -21.97
C TYR A 335 -10.39 13.95 -21.17
N VAL A 336 -9.93 13.59 -19.98
CA VAL A 336 -10.68 12.75 -19.05
C VAL A 336 -11.49 13.67 -18.14
N GLU A 337 -12.80 13.69 -18.34
CA GLU A 337 -13.71 14.53 -17.56
C GLU A 337 -13.96 13.95 -16.17
N GLU A 338 -13.91 14.83 -15.16
CA GLU A 338 -14.18 14.50 -13.75
C GLU A 338 -13.46 13.20 -13.32
N PRO A 339 -12.13 13.09 -13.58
CA PRO A 339 -11.48 11.81 -13.45
C PRO A 339 -11.36 11.44 -11.98
N ARG A 340 -11.70 10.19 -11.67
CA ARG A 340 -11.32 9.55 -10.41
C ARG A 340 -9.94 8.93 -10.56
N HIS A 341 -9.11 9.10 -9.55
CA HIS A 341 -7.80 8.47 -9.50
C HIS A 341 -7.95 7.12 -8.80
N ILE A 342 -7.91 6.04 -9.57
CA ILE A 342 -8.08 4.66 -9.08
C ILE A 342 -6.78 3.92 -9.25
N GLU A 343 -6.35 3.19 -8.23
CA GLU A 343 -5.09 2.47 -8.29
C GLU A 343 -5.17 1.06 -7.72
N PHE A 344 -4.53 0.10 -8.37
CA PHE A 344 -4.56 -1.32 -7.98
C PHE A 344 -3.25 -1.72 -7.32
N GLN A 345 -3.34 -2.26 -6.11
CA GLN A 345 -2.19 -2.82 -5.40
C GLN A 345 -1.82 -4.17 -6.01
N ILE A 346 -0.55 -4.33 -6.36
CA ILE A 346 0.00 -5.54 -6.95
C ILE A 346 1.03 -6.16 -6.01
N LEU A 347 1.03 -7.49 -5.94
CA LEU A 347 2.13 -8.29 -5.41
C LEU A 347 2.55 -9.32 -6.44
N ALA A 348 3.84 -9.37 -6.75
CA ALA A 348 4.44 -10.31 -7.68
C ALA A 348 5.65 -11.00 -7.06
N ASP A 349 5.80 -12.30 -7.30
CA ASP A 349 6.95 -13.07 -6.87
C ASP A 349 7.94 -13.36 -8.03
N LYS A 350 9.07 -13.97 -7.69
CA LYS A 350 10.11 -14.35 -8.66
C LYS A 350 9.74 -15.56 -9.53
N TYR A 351 8.63 -16.23 -9.22
CA TYR A 351 8.18 -17.44 -9.91
C TYR A 351 7.10 -17.14 -10.96
N GLY A 352 6.77 -15.86 -11.16
CA GLY A 352 5.79 -15.40 -12.15
C GLY A 352 4.35 -15.34 -11.61
N ASN A 353 4.15 -15.58 -10.31
CA ASN A 353 2.84 -15.38 -9.70
C ASN A 353 2.60 -13.88 -9.49
N VAL A 354 1.42 -13.42 -9.86
CA VAL A 354 0.98 -12.03 -9.70
C VAL A 354 -0.46 -12.03 -9.23
N ILE A 355 -0.72 -11.28 -8.15
CA ILE A 355 -2.06 -11.01 -7.63
C ILE A 355 -2.27 -9.51 -7.49
N HIS A 356 -3.54 -9.09 -7.50
CA HIS A 356 -3.92 -7.77 -7.00
C HIS A 356 -4.59 -7.92 -5.62
N LEU A 357 -4.44 -6.91 -4.76
CA LEU A 357 -5.06 -6.86 -3.42
C LEU A 357 -6.27 -5.92 -3.39
N GLY A 358 -6.95 -5.78 -4.53
CA GLY A 358 -7.97 -4.76 -4.74
C GLY A 358 -7.36 -3.38 -5.06
N GLU A 359 -8.19 -2.35 -4.91
CA GLU A 359 -7.90 -1.00 -5.33
C GLU A 359 -8.12 0.05 -4.24
N ARG A 360 -7.56 1.23 -4.48
CA ARG A 360 -7.76 2.45 -3.70
C ARG A 360 -8.34 3.56 -4.58
N ASP A 361 -9.21 4.38 -4.00
CA ASP A 361 -9.62 5.66 -4.55
C ASP A 361 -8.74 6.76 -3.93
N CYS A 362 -7.99 7.47 -4.77
CA CYS A 362 -7.08 8.55 -4.39
C CYS A 362 -7.49 9.87 -5.06
N THR A 363 -8.77 10.04 -5.37
CA THR A 363 -9.30 11.21 -6.11
C THR A 363 -9.20 12.50 -5.31
N ILE A 364 -9.26 12.44 -3.98
CA ILE A 364 -9.18 13.63 -3.12
C ILE A 364 -7.73 14.12 -3.08
N GLN A 365 -7.45 15.13 -3.89
CA GLN A 365 -6.11 15.69 -4.09
C GLN A 365 -6.10 17.20 -3.95
N ARG A 366 -4.96 17.76 -3.56
CA ARG A 366 -4.68 19.21 -3.63
C ARG A 366 -3.39 19.42 -4.38
N ARG A 367 -3.42 20.23 -5.45
CA ARG A 367 -2.25 20.47 -6.32
C ARG A 367 -1.59 19.16 -6.81
N HIS A 368 -2.42 18.19 -7.21
CA HIS A 368 -2.00 16.86 -7.68
C HIS A 368 -1.26 16.01 -6.63
N GLN A 369 -1.43 16.30 -5.35
CA GLN A 369 -0.95 15.47 -4.24
C GLN A 369 -2.14 14.81 -3.55
N LYS A 370 -2.04 13.50 -3.33
CA LYS A 370 -3.04 12.71 -2.59
C LYS A 370 -3.14 13.22 -1.15
N LEU A 371 -4.38 13.40 -0.68
CA LEU A 371 -4.69 13.89 0.66
C LEU A 371 -5.50 12.88 1.47
N VAL A 372 -6.44 12.21 0.82
CA VAL A 372 -7.29 11.19 1.43
C VAL A 372 -7.42 10.03 0.45
N GLU A 373 -7.17 8.83 0.96
CA GLU A 373 -7.26 7.58 0.22
C GLU A 373 -8.20 6.61 0.94
N GLU A 374 -9.06 5.93 0.18
CA GLU A 374 -10.00 4.94 0.72
C GLU A 374 -9.94 3.63 -0.08
N ALA A 375 -10.26 2.51 0.59
CA ALA A 375 -10.33 1.19 -0.02
C ALA A 375 -11.49 0.36 0.59
N PRO A 376 -12.23 -0.41 -0.23
CA PRO A 376 -12.23 -0.37 -1.70
C PRO A 376 -12.81 0.95 -2.22
N SER A 377 -12.63 1.27 -3.51
CA SER A 377 -13.20 2.48 -4.09
C SER A 377 -14.74 2.40 -4.14
N PRO A 378 -15.46 3.43 -3.65
CA PRO A 378 -16.91 3.49 -3.77
C PRO A 378 -17.38 3.73 -5.22
N ALA A 379 -16.48 4.16 -6.12
CA ALA A 379 -16.80 4.42 -7.51
C ALA A 379 -16.86 3.15 -8.39
N LEU A 380 -16.34 2.04 -7.89
CA LEU A 380 -16.20 0.81 -8.66
C LEU A 380 -17.25 -0.23 -8.29
N THR A 381 -18.00 -0.67 -9.31
CA THR A 381 -18.79 -1.90 -9.24
C THR A 381 -17.86 -3.11 -9.19
N ASN A 382 -18.36 -4.27 -8.72
CA ASN A 382 -17.57 -5.51 -8.69
C ASN A 382 -17.09 -5.92 -10.09
N GLN A 383 -17.92 -5.74 -11.11
CA GLN A 383 -17.57 -6.05 -12.49
C GLN A 383 -16.43 -5.15 -13.00
N LEU A 384 -16.53 -3.84 -12.77
CA LEU A 384 -15.50 -2.90 -13.22
C LEU A 384 -14.19 -3.10 -12.46
N ARG A 385 -14.26 -3.38 -11.15
CA ARG A 385 -13.11 -3.75 -10.32
C ARG A 385 -12.39 -4.98 -10.86
N GLN A 386 -13.13 -6.01 -11.26
CA GLN A 386 -12.55 -7.21 -11.86
C GLN A 386 -11.85 -6.90 -13.20
N ILE A 387 -12.51 -6.15 -14.08
CA ILE A 387 -11.95 -5.79 -15.40
C ILE A 387 -10.64 -5.01 -15.25
N ILE A 388 -10.61 -3.99 -14.39
CA ILE A 388 -9.41 -3.15 -14.19
C ILE A 388 -8.31 -3.95 -13.48
N GLY A 389 -8.67 -4.70 -12.44
CA GLY A 389 -7.72 -5.54 -11.68
C GLY A 389 -7.05 -6.60 -12.54
N GLU A 390 -7.81 -7.32 -13.37
CA GLU A 390 -7.26 -8.28 -14.32
C GLU A 390 -6.37 -7.61 -15.36
N SER A 391 -6.73 -6.41 -15.82
CA SER A 391 -5.91 -5.62 -16.75
C SER A 391 -4.56 -5.22 -16.13
N ALA A 392 -4.58 -4.78 -14.86
CA ALA A 392 -3.36 -4.49 -14.11
C ALA A 392 -2.49 -5.74 -13.94
N VAL A 393 -3.09 -6.88 -13.56
CA VAL A 393 -2.36 -8.15 -13.41
C VAL A 393 -1.74 -8.62 -14.74
N ARG A 394 -2.47 -8.53 -15.86
CA ARG A 394 -1.95 -8.89 -17.19
C ARG A 394 -0.72 -8.07 -17.56
N ALA A 395 -0.78 -6.74 -17.41
CA ALA A 395 0.35 -5.87 -17.72
C ALA A 395 1.58 -6.18 -16.85
N VAL A 396 1.38 -6.35 -15.54
CA VAL A 396 2.47 -6.66 -14.59
C VAL A 396 3.12 -8.01 -14.91
N LYS A 397 2.33 -9.03 -15.27
CA LYS A 397 2.84 -10.34 -15.67
C LYS A 397 3.74 -10.24 -16.91
N ALA A 398 3.33 -9.46 -17.90
CA ALA A 398 4.06 -9.32 -19.15
C ALA A 398 5.47 -8.72 -18.96
N ILE A 399 5.63 -7.81 -18.01
CA ILE A 399 6.93 -7.21 -17.66
C ILE A 399 7.73 -8.01 -16.62
N LYS A 400 7.20 -9.18 -16.19
CA LYS A 400 7.80 -10.07 -15.18
C LYS A 400 8.15 -9.34 -13.88
N TYR A 401 7.30 -8.42 -13.45
CA TYR A 401 7.55 -7.59 -12.27
C TYR A 401 7.80 -8.44 -11.01
N GLU A 402 8.60 -7.91 -10.08
CA GLU A 402 8.87 -8.52 -8.77
C GLU A 402 8.61 -7.50 -7.66
N GLY A 403 7.95 -7.93 -6.59
CA GLY A 403 7.74 -7.14 -5.37
C GLY A 403 6.36 -6.52 -5.30
N ALA A 404 6.24 -5.47 -4.48
CA ALA A 404 5.03 -4.68 -4.35
C ALA A 404 5.12 -3.46 -5.28
N GLY A 405 4.05 -3.21 -6.02
CA GLY A 405 3.91 -2.03 -6.87
C GLY A 405 2.45 -1.67 -7.02
N THR A 406 2.18 -0.50 -7.60
CA THR A 406 0.81 -0.02 -7.80
C THR A 406 0.64 0.44 -9.24
N VAL A 407 -0.44 0.01 -9.88
CA VAL A 407 -0.83 0.45 -11.23
C VAL A 407 -1.92 1.51 -11.09
N GLU A 408 -1.66 2.72 -11.57
CA GLU A 408 -2.57 3.87 -11.43
C GLU A 408 -3.36 4.12 -12.72
N PHE A 409 -4.64 4.45 -12.55
CA PHE A 409 -5.61 4.69 -13.61
C PHE A 409 -6.40 5.99 -13.35
N LEU A 410 -6.77 6.69 -14.43
CA LEU A 410 -7.89 7.63 -14.38
C LEU A 410 -9.15 6.88 -14.80
N LEU A 411 -10.22 7.00 -14.01
CA LEU A 411 -11.55 6.51 -14.31
C LEU A 411 -12.44 7.71 -14.64
N ASP A 412 -13.02 7.74 -15.84
CA ASP A 412 -13.95 8.79 -16.25
C ASP A 412 -15.37 8.55 -15.74
N LYS A 413 -16.22 9.58 -15.85
CA LYS A 413 -17.63 9.53 -15.44
C LYS A 413 -18.47 8.44 -16.15
N ASN A 414 -18.00 7.92 -17.29
CA ASN A 414 -18.69 6.89 -18.07
C ASN A 414 -18.17 5.48 -17.77
N GLY A 415 -17.24 5.33 -16.81
CA GLY A 415 -16.66 4.04 -16.45
C GLY A 415 -15.50 3.60 -17.35
N LYS A 416 -15.00 4.45 -18.26
CA LYS A 416 -13.76 4.13 -19.01
C LYS A 416 -12.56 4.46 -18.16
N PHE A 417 -11.56 3.58 -18.19
CA PHE A 417 -10.35 3.72 -17.41
C PHE A 417 -9.12 3.80 -18.30
N TYR A 418 -8.10 4.52 -17.85
CA TYR A 418 -6.87 4.77 -18.62
C TYR A 418 -5.65 4.71 -17.71
N PHE A 419 -4.67 3.88 -18.05
CA PHE A 419 -3.40 3.80 -17.35
C PHE A 419 -2.65 5.14 -17.37
N ILE A 420 -2.11 5.52 -16.22
CA ILE A 420 -1.31 6.74 -16.04
C ILE A 420 0.16 6.38 -15.87
N GLU A 421 0.44 5.61 -14.82
CA GLU A 421 1.78 5.22 -14.40
C GLU A 421 1.73 3.99 -13.51
N MET A 422 2.91 3.41 -13.27
CA MET A 422 3.09 2.35 -12.29
C MET A 422 4.15 2.79 -11.29
N ASN A 423 3.76 2.88 -10.03
CA ASN A 423 4.69 3.13 -8.93
C ASN A 423 5.39 1.81 -8.60
N THR A 424 6.71 1.77 -8.78
CA THR A 424 7.52 0.55 -8.71
C THR A 424 7.98 0.21 -7.29
N ARG A 425 7.13 0.52 -6.31
CA ARG A 425 7.43 0.51 -4.89
C ARG A 425 6.15 0.42 -4.06
N ILE A 426 6.31 0.26 -2.75
CA ILE A 426 5.23 0.52 -1.80
C ILE A 426 4.81 2.01 -1.83
N GLN A 427 3.56 2.28 -1.44
CA GLN A 427 2.96 3.61 -1.36
C GLN A 427 2.59 3.95 0.08
N VAL A 428 2.30 5.23 0.35
CA VAL A 428 1.95 5.71 1.70
C VAL A 428 0.63 5.05 2.15
N GLU A 429 -0.33 5.07 1.24
CA GLU A 429 -1.70 4.57 1.34
C GLU A 429 -1.82 3.04 1.32
N HIS A 430 -0.72 2.29 1.36
CA HIS A 430 -0.76 0.82 1.44
C HIS A 430 -1.48 0.28 2.68
N GLY A 431 -1.66 1.10 3.72
CA GLY A 431 -2.31 0.71 4.97
C GLY A 431 -3.84 0.60 4.91
N VAL A 432 -4.50 1.17 3.89
CA VAL A 432 -5.95 1.05 3.71
C VAL A 432 -6.37 -0.16 2.87
N THR A 433 -5.45 -0.71 2.07
CA THR A 433 -5.62 -1.99 1.35
C THR A 433 -5.57 -3.16 2.33
#